data_AF-A0A954LKZ3-F1
#
_entry.id   AF-A0A954LKZ3-F1
#
_cell.length_a   1.000
_cell.length_b   1.000
_cell.length_c   1.000
_cell.angle_alpha   90.00
_cell.angle_beta   90.00
_cell.angle_gamma   90.00
#
_symmetry.space_group_name_H-M   'P 1'
#
loop_
_entity.id
_entity.type
_entity.pdbx_description
1 polymer ?
#
loop_
_entity_poly.entity_id
_entity_poly.type
_entity_poly.pdbx_seq_one_letter_code
_entity_poly.pdbx_strand_id
1 'polypeptide(L)'
;MELQVIDNATCTFCGCVCDDIQLHHDEVKIHKAKKACVLGTAWFLNHTAEKKYPDALIDGREATVDEAIEAAATFLHEADMPLVYGMSNTTCEAQKQCVAMADQLGGLLDSHTSL
;
A
#
# COMPACT_ATOMS: atom_id res chain seq x y z
N MET A 1 20.77 7.30 -20.76
CA MET A 1 20.68 6.92 -19.35
C MET A 1 20.87 5.42 -19.29
N GLU A 2 21.81 4.95 -18.48
CA GLU A 2 22.01 3.52 -18.27
C GLU A 2 21.01 3.05 -17.21
N LEU A 3 20.21 2.03 -17.54
CA LEU A 3 19.22 1.48 -16.61
C LEU A 3 19.84 0.28 -15.89
N GLN A 4 19.72 0.27 -14.57
CA GLN A 4 20.05 -0.89 -13.75
C GLN A 4 18.94 -1.94 -13.85
N VAL A 5 19.29 -3.21 -13.65
CA VAL A 5 18.37 -4.33 -13.77
C VAL A 5 18.27 -5.07 -12.44
N ILE A 6 17.03 -5.25 -11.96
CA ILE A 6 16.69 -6.16 -10.87
C ILE A 6 15.98 -7.36 -11.50
N ASP A 7 16.52 -8.55 -11.25
CA ASP A 7 15.90 -9.83 -11.62
C ASP A 7 15.10 -10.41 -10.44
N ASN A 8 14.14 -11.28 -10.76
CA ASN A 8 13.30 -11.99 -9.79
C ASN A 8 12.53 -11.08 -8.84
N ALA A 9 12.03 -9.95 -9.35
CA ALA A 9 11.13 -9.10 -8.60
C ALA A 9 9.74 -9.73 -8.50
N THR A 10 9.12 -9.64 -7.33
CA THR A 10 7.75 -10.16 -7.11
C THR A 10 6.70 -9.13 -7.53
N CYS A 11 5.77 -9.56 -8.39
CA CYS A 11 4.60 -8.78 -8.77
C CYS A 11 3.51 -8.89 -7.69
N THR A 12 3.14 -7.77 -7.08
CA THR A 12 2.13 -7.70 -6.00
C THR A 12 0.77 -7.21 -6.50
N PHE A 13 0.46 -7.37 -7.79
CA PHE A 13 -0.80 -6.87 -8.34
C PHE A 13 -1.98 -7.80 -8.06
N CYS A 14 -1.86 -9.10 -8.38
CA CYS A 14 -2.91 -10.09 -8.19
C CYS A 14 -2.40 -11.31 -7.40
N GLY A 15 -3.30 -12.24 -7.09
CA GLY A 15 -2.99 -13.45 -6.32
C GLY A 15 -2.06 -14.47 -7.00
N CYS A 16 -1.58 -14.22 -8.23
CA CYS A 16 -0.57 -15.10 -8.86
C CYS A 16 0.83 -14.93 -8.26
N VAL A 17 1.15 -13.73 -7.77
CA VAL A 17 2.42 -13.42 -7.09
C VAL A 17 3.66 -13.84 -7.89
N CYS A 18 3.67 -13.61 -9.21
CA CYS A 18 4.80 -13.98 -10.07
C CYS A 18 6.10 -13.35 -9.57
N ASP A 19 7.15 -14.16 -9.39
CA ASP A 19 8.41 -13.80 -8.74
C ASP A 19 9.61 -13.75 -9.69
N ASP A 20 9.37 -13.75 -11.00
CA ASP A 20 10.41 -13.82 -12.02
C ASP A 20 10.52 -12.55 -12.89
N ILE A 21 9.92 -11.45 -12.42
CA ILE A 21 9.85 -10.18 -13.15
C ILE A 21 11.22 -9.53 -13.21
N GLN A 22 11.60 -9.05 -14.39
CA GLN A 22 12.83 -8.28 -14.57
C GLN A 22 12.49 -6.78 -14.71
N LEU A 23 12.92 -5.97 -13.75
CA LEU A 23 12.66 -4.53 -13.68
C LEU A 23 13.90 -3.75 -14.11
N HIS A 24 13.71 -2.76 -14.99
CA HIS A 24 14.77 -1.85 -15.45
C HIS A 24 14.47 -0.47 -14.88
N HIS A 25 15.37 0.06 -14.05
CA HIS A 25 15.15 1.31 -13.32
C HIS A 25 16.37 2.22 -13.35
N ASP A 26 16.16 3.50 -13.00
CA ASP A 26 17.20 4.50 -12.79
C ASP A 26 17.35 4.90 -11.30
N GLU A 27 16.88 4.03 -10.40
CA GLU A 27 16.76 4.21 -8.93
C GLU A 27 15.59 5.09 -8.50
N VAL A 28 15.10 5.97 -9.36
CA VAL A 28 13.95 6.85 -9.07
C VAL A 28 12.65 6.26 -9.63
N LYS A 29 12.73 5.64 -10.81
CA LYS A 29 11.58 5.16 -11.58
C LYS A 29 11.88 3.83 -12.27
N ILE A 30 10.85 3.00 -12.34
CA ILE A 30 10.85 1.78 -13.17
C ILE A 30 10.42 2.16 -14.59
N HIS A 31 11.28 1.91 -15.57
CA HIS A 31 11.05 2.24 -16.98
C HIS A 31 10.59 1.05 -17.81
N LYS A 32 10.89 -0.17 -17.36
CA LYS A 32 10.49 -1.40 -18.06
C LYS A 32 10.29 -2.55 -17.08
N ALA A 33 9.24 -3.34 -17.30
CA ALA A 33 9.01 -4.61 -16.62
C ALA A 33 8.90 -5.73 -17.68
N LYS A 34 9.89 -6.64 -17.73
CA LYS A 34 9.82 -7.82 -18.61
C LYS A 34 9.19 -8.99 -17.85
N LYS A 35 8.53 -9.87 -18.60
CA LYS A 35 7.74 -11.03 -18.13
C LYS A 35 6.49 -10.69 -17.30
N ALA A 36 6.28 -9.42 -16.98
CA ALA A 36 5.01 -8.97 -16.42
C ALA A 36 3.89 -9.09 -17.46
N CYS A 37 2.71 -9.50 -17.03
CA CYS A 37 1.49 -9.39 -17.84
C CYS A 37 1.08 -7.91 -17.98
N VAL A 38 -0.03 -7.64 -18.68
CA VAL A 38 -0.54 -6.27 -18.85
C VAL A 38 -0.84 -5.58 -17.52
N LEU A 39 -1.36 -6.31 -16.54
CA LEU A 39 -1.69 -5.79 -15.21
C LEU A 39 -0.42 -5.46 -14.41
N GLY A 40 0.54 -6.39 -14.36
CA GLY A 40 1.83 -6.16 -13.70
C GLY A 40 2.64 -5.04 -14.35
N THR A 41 2.60 -4.92 -15.68
CA THR A 41 3.23 -3.81 -16.40
C THR A 41 2.61 -2.48 -16.00
N ALA A 42 1.27 -2.39 -15.96
CA ALA A 42 0.58 -1.18 -15.51
C ALA A 42 0.90 -0.84 -14.05
N TRP A 43 0.97 -1.85 -13.19
CA TRP A 43 1.35 -1.70 -11.78
C TRP A 43 2.74 -1.08 -11.62
N PHE A 44 3.77 -1.65 -12.25
CA PHE A 44 5.14 -1.19 -12.10
C PHE A 44 5.43 0.15 -12.78
N LEU A 45 4.83 0.44 -13.94
CA LEU A 45 5.20 1.61 -14.74
C LEU A 45 4.43 2.89 -14.39
N ASN A 46 3.25 2.77 -13.77
CA ASN A 46 2.39 3.92 -13.46
C ASN A 46 2.44 4.36 -12.00
N HIS A 47 3.09 3.60 -11.11
CA HIS A 47 3.41 4.11 -9.78
C HIS A 47 4.50 5.18 -9.89
N THR A 48 4.23 6.35 -9.31
CA THR A 48 5.18 7.48 -9.28
C THR A 48 5.55 7.79 -7.84
N ALA A 49 6.85 7.94 -7.57
CA ALA A 49 7.34 8.53 -6.32
C ALA A 49 7.15 10.06 -6.26
N GLU A 50 6.49 10.65 -7.27
CA GLU A 50 6.15 12.06 -7.30
C GLU A 50 5.17 12.40 -6.16
N LYS A 51 5.60 13.28 -5.26
CA LYS A 51 4.76 13.80 -4.18
C LYS A 51 3.75 14.81 -4.74
N LYS A 52 2.63 14.29 -5.27
CA LYS A 52 1.54 15.11 -5.85
C LYS A 52 0.52 15.60 -4.82
N TYR A 53 0.48 14.95 -3.66
CA TYR A 53 -0.51 15.20 -2.61
C TYR A 53 0.21 15.35 -1.26
N PRO A 54 -0.39 16.10 -0.31
CA PRO A 54 0.10 16.11 1.06
C PRO A 54 0.04 14.70 1.66
N ASP A 55 0.90 14.43 2.64
CA ASP A 55 0.99 13.10 3.25
C ASP A 55 -0.28 12.74 4.03
N ALA A 56 -1.01 13.75 4.53
CA ALA A 56 -2.28 13.58 5.19
C ALA A 56 -3.19 14.82 5.03
N LEU A 57 -4.49 14.59 5.21
CA LEU A 57 -5.52 15.62 5.28
C LEU A 57 -6.41 15.37 6.51
N ILE A 58 -6.73 16.42 7.26
CA ILE A 58 -7.77 16.42 8.31
C ILE A 58 -8.83 17.41 7.88
N ASP A 59 -10.07 16.94 7.70
CA ASP A 59 -11.20 17.75 7.22
C ASP A 59 -10.88 18.55 5.93
N GLY A 60 -10.13 17.93 5.02
CA GLY A 60 -9.72 18.51 3.74
C GLY A 60 -8.59 19.54 3.84
N ARG A 61 -7.97 19.71 5.02
CA ARG A 61 -6.80 20.59 5.21
C ARG A 61 -5.54 19.77 5.37
N GLU A 62 -4.45 20.26 4.79
CA GLU A 62 -3.13 19.65 4.94
C GLU A 62 -2.73 19.57 6.42
N ALA A 63 -2.24 18.39 6.80
CA ALA A 63 -1.79 18.07 8.15
C ALA A 63 -0.52 17.23 8.07
N THR A 64 0.23 17.22 9.17
CA THR A 64 1.35 16.30 9.34
C THR A 64 0.85 14.88 9.58
N VAL A 65 1.72 13.89 9.35
CA VAL A 65 1.42 12.48 9.63
C VAL A 65 1.08 12.27 11.11
N ASP A 66 1.82 12.93 12.01
CA ASP A 66 1.60 12.80 13.46
C ASP A 66 0.23 13.36 13.89
N GLU A 67 -0.18 14.51 13.35
CA GLU A 67 -1.51 15.09 13.60
C GLU A 67 -2.62 14.17 13.09
N ALA A 68 -2.43 13.56 11.91
CA ALA A 68 -3.40 12.65 11.32
C ALA A 68 -3.52 11.34 12.12
N ILE A 69 -2.42 10.83 12.65
CA ILE A 69 -2.41 9.66 13.54
C ILE A 69 -3.19 9.95 14.82
N GLU A 70 -2.94 11.09 15.47
CA GLU A 70 -3.63 11.47 16.71
C GLU A 70 -5.15 11.65 16.49
N ALA A 71 -5.54 12.29 15.38
CA ALA A 71 -6.94 12.43 15.01
C ALA A 71 -7.60 11.06 14.75
N ALA A 72 -6.95 10.19 13.99
CA ALA A 72 -7.46 8.85 13.71
C ALA A 72 -7.59 8.01 14.99
N ALA A 73 -6.63 8.08 15.91
CA ALA A 73 -6.67 7.38 17.19
C ALA A 73 -7.87 7.85 18.04
N THR A 74 -8.14 9.17 18.08
CA THR A 74 -9.31 9.72 18.77
C THR A 74 -10.60 9.17 18.19
N PHE A 75 -10.77 9.19 16.85
CA PHE A 75 -11.98 8.66 16.21
C PHE A 75 -12.18 7.17 16.45
N LEU A 76 -11.10 6.38 16.43
CA LEU A 76 -11.18 4.95 16.70
C LEU A 76 -11.51 4.66 18.16
N HIS A 77 -11.00 5.45 19.10
CA HIS A 77 -11.28 5.30 20.53
C HIS A 77 -12.73 5.65 20.90
N GLU A 78 -13.28 6.69 20.27
CA GLU A 78 -14.65 7.14 20.53
C GLU A 78 -15.72 6.29 19.81
N ALA A 79 -15.33 5.45 18.84
CA ALA A 79 -16.26 4.64 18.06
C ALA A 79 -16.84 3.47 18.87
N ASP A 80 -18.16 3.27 18.80
CA ASP A 80 -18.83 2.14 19.44
C ASP A 80 -18.58 0.79 18.74
N MET A 81 -18.32 0.81 17.42
CA MET A 81 -18.08 -0.38 16.60
C MET A 81 -17.15 -0.06 15.42
N PRO A 82 -15.86 0.20 15.67
CA PRO A 82 -14.91 0.56 14.61
C PRO A 82 -14.67 -0.61 13.66
N LEU A 83 -14.52 -0.32 12.37
CA LEU A 83 -14.17 -1.29 11.32
C LEU A 83 -12.79 -0.96 10.75
N VAL A 84 -11.87 -1.93 10.84
CA VAL A 84 -10.58 -1.93 10.15
C VAL A 84 -10.74 -2.72 8.85
N TYR A 85 -10.78 -2.04 7.71
CA TYR A 85 -11.09 -2.64 6.40
C TYR A 85 -9.97 -2.48 5.37
N GLY A 86 -9.78 -3.49 4.51
CA GLY A 86 -8.98 -3.40 3.28
C GLY A 86 -7.78 -4.34 3.26
N MET A 87 -6.57 -3.79 3.34
CA MET A 87 -5.28 -4.48 3.55
C MET A 87 -4.82 -5.54 2.51
N SER A 88 -5.59 -5.91 1.49
CA SER A 88 -5.15 -7.01 0.60
C SER A 88 -3.94 -6.69 -0.28
N ASN A 89 -3.54 -5.41 -0.38
CA ASN A 89 -2.33 -4.96 -1.10
C ASN A 89 -1.25 -4.41 -0.15
N THR A 90 -1.29 -4.77 1.14
CA THR A 90 -0.20 -4.49 2.09
C THR A 90 0.51 -5.76 2.53
N THR A 91 1.60 -5.63 3.28
CA THR A 91 2.37 -6.77 3.77
C THR A 91 1.67 -7.49 4.92
N CYS A 92 2.05 -8.75 5.13
CA CYS A 92 1.56 -9.53 6.27
C CYS A 92 1.94 -8.88 7.62
N GLU A 93 3.09 -8.21 7.69
CA GLU A 93 3.54 -7.47 8.87
C GLU A 93 2.58 -6.34 9.22
N ALA A 94 2.13 -5.57 8.22
CA ALA A 94 1.15 -4.51 8.41
C ALA A 94 -0.22 -5.10 8.80
N GLN A 95 -0.67 -6.16 8.12
CA GLN A 95 -1.91 -6.86 8.47
C GLN A 95 -1.93 -7.35 9.93
N LYS A 96 -0.81 -7.88 10.45
CA LYS A 96 -0.70 -8.27 11.86
C LYS A 96 -0.93 -7.10 12.82
N GLN A 97 -0.44 -5.91 12.48
CA GLN A 97 -0.69 -4.71 13.29
C GLN A 97 -2.17 -4.30 13.22
N CYS A 98 -2.80 -4.38 12.06
CA CYS A 98 -4.24 -4.12 11.91
C CYS A 98 -5.10 -5.09 12.75
N VAL A 99 -4.74 -6.38 12.78
CA VAL A 99 -5.39 -7.39 13.63
C VAL A 99 -5.25 -7.02 15.10
N ALA A 100 -4.04 -6.72 15.56
CA ALA A 100 -3.79 -6.34 16.95
C ALA A 100 -4.55 -5.07 17.34
N MET A 101 -4.59 -4.07 16.46
CA MET A 101 -5.36 -2.85 16.66
C MET A 101 -6.86 -3.10 16.73
N ALA A 102 -7.42 -3.92 15.83
CA ALA A 102 -8.84 -4.26 15.85
C ALA A 102 -9.23 -5.00 17.15
N ASP A 103 -8.38 -5.90 17.64
CA ASP A 103 -8.58 -6.60 18.92
C ASP A 103 -8.56 -5.61 20.11
N GLN A 104 -7.60 -4.69 20.15
CA GLN A 104 -7.51 -3.65 21.18
C GLN A 104 -8.73 -2.72 21.19
N LEU A 105 -9.28 -2.41 20.01
CA LEU A 105 -10.47 -1.58 19.86
C LEU A 105 -11.77 -2.33 20.18
N GLY A 106 -11.75 -3.67 20.29
CA GLY A 106 -12.97 -4.48 20.28
C GLY A 106 -13.78 -4.33 18.98
N GLY A 107 -13.09 -4.00 17.88
CA GLY A 107 -13.67 -3.68 16.59
C GLY A 107 -13.82 -4.86 15.64
N LEU A 108 -14.27 -4.56 14.43
CA LEU A 108 -14.37 -5.49 13.31
C LEU A 108 -13.13 -5.38 12.42
N LEU A 109 -12.74 -6.51 11.84
CA LEU A 109 -11.67 -6.59 10.84
C LEU A 109 -12.22 -7.27 9.59
N ASP A 110 -12.03 -6.65 8.42
CA ASP A 110 -12.43 -7.24 7.14
C ASP A 110 -11.48 -6.83 6.01
N SER A 111 -11.48 -7.58 4.91
CA SER A 111 -10.62 -7.34 3.74
C SER A 111 -11.39 -7.55 2.45
N HIS A 112 -10.92 -6.99 1.33
CA HIS A 112 -11.48 -7.40 0.04
C HIS A 112 -10.90 -8.77 -0.32
N THR A 113 -11.78 -9.77 -0.45
CA THR A 113 -11.40 -11.17 -0.68
C THR A 113 -10.96 -11.48 -2.12
N SER A 114 -11.14 -10.54 -3.04
CA SER A 114 -10.75 -10.66 -4.45
C SER A 114 -10.33 -9.31 -5.02
N LEU A 115 -9.32 -9.32 -5.90
CA LEU A 115 -8.87 -8.22 -6.75
C LEU A 115 -9.31 -8.45 -8.20
#